data_AF-A0A7W0ZJ93-F1
#
_entry.id   AF-A0A7W0ZJ93-F1
#
_cell.length_a   1.000
_cell.length_b   1.000
_cell.length_c   1.000
_cell.angle_alpha   90.00
_cell.angle_beta   90.00
_cell.angle_gamma   90.00
#
_symmetry.space_group_name_H-M   'P 1'
#
loop_
_entity.id
_entity.type
_entity.pdbx_description
1 polymer ?
#
loop_
_entity_poly.entity_id
_entity_poly.type
_entity_poly.pdbx_seq_one_letter_code
_entity_poly.pdbx_strand_id
1 'polypeptide(L)'
;GTQSVQGYIEAINKGVQAFVLAFNKRDISQVESALEALDRVPRFDETADGLRNELKYLLVSARRLAEEQPADRAARLALATERQKIFLSFESWQERYQLWLDLELPKYGLKVERKETPANAPQNSAK
;
A
#
# COMPACT_ATOMS: atom_id res chain seq x y z
N GLY A 1 12.38 14.30 -12.51
CA GLY A 1 13.14 13.43 -13.42
C GLY A 1 12.81 11.99 -13.13
N THR A 2 12.87 11.09 -14.10
CA THR A 2 12.38 9.69 -14.00
C THR A 2 12.93 8.90 -12.80
N GLN A 3 14.15 9.20 -12.33
CA GLN A 3 14.75 8.63 -11.12
C GLN A 3 13.97 8.94 -9.82
N SER A 4 13.26 10.07 -9.73
CA SER A 4 12.48 10.41 -8.52
C SER A 4 11.20 9.61 -8.40
N VAL A 5 10.59 9.22 -9.53
CA VAL A 5 9.35 8.43 -9.56
C VAL A 5 9.61 6.99 -9.17
N GLN A 6 10.70 6.41 -9.67
CA GLN A 6 11.06 5.03 -9.34
C GLN A 6 11.35 4.89 -7.83
N GLY A 7 12.13 5.82 -7.25
CA GLY A 7 12.37 5.83 -5.80
C GLY A 7 11.10 5.99 -4.96
N TYR A 8 10.13 6.78 -5.45
CA TYR A 8 8.81 6.89 -4.82
C TYR A 8 8.06 5.56 -4.84
N ILE A 9 7.96 4.91 -6.01
CA ILE A 9 7.29 3.60 -6.15
C ILE A 9 7.95 2.54 -5.27
N GLU A 10 9.27 2.48 -5.23
CA GLU A 10 10.02 1.54 -4.39
C GLU A 10 9.73 1.74 -2.90
N ALA A 11 9.66 2.99 -2.44
CA ALA A 11 9.30 3.30 -1.05
C ALA A 11 7.84 2.91 -0.74
N ILE A 12 6.90 3.19 -1.64
CA ILE A 12 5.50 2.78 -1.50
C ILE A 12 5.38 1.24 -1.43
N ASN A 13 6.08 0.52 -2.29
CA ASN A 13 6.07 -0.95 -2.30
C ASN A 13 6.61 -1.53 -0.98
N LYS A 14 7.69 -0.95 -0.44
CA LYS A 14 8.20 -1.31 0.90
C LYS A 14 7.15 -1.05 1.98
N GLY A 15 6.48 0.10 1.92
CA GLY A 15 5.39 0.46 2.84
C GLY A 15 4.23 -0.53 2.79
N VAL A 16 3.77 -0.89 1.59
CA VAL A 16 2.71 -1.89 1.37
C VAL A 16 3.11 -3.25 1.93
N GLN A 17 4.32 -3.71 1.64
CA GLN A 17 4.82 -4.99 2.15
C GLN A 17 4.85 -5.02 3.68
N ALA A 18 5.40 -3.98 4.30
CA ALA A 18 5.46 -3.86 5.75
C ALA A 18 4.07 -3.77 6.39
N PHE A 19 3.11 -3.05 5.76
CA PHE A 19 1.71 -3.04 6.20
C PHE A 19 1.12 -4.45 6.18
N VAL A 20 1.25 -5.19 5.08
CA VAL A 20 0.70 -6.54 4.93
C VAL A 20 1.28 -7.50 5.97
N LEU A 21 2.59 -7.42 6.24
CA LEU A 21 3.25 -8.24 7.26
C LEU A 21 2.75 -7.91 8.67
N ALA A 22 2.71 -6.62 9.04
CA ALA A 22 2.24 -6.18 10.34
C ALA A 22 0.75 -6.55 10.55
N PHE A 23 -0.10 -6.25 9.56
CA PHE A 23 -1.54 -6.42 9.67
C PHE A 23 -2.00 -7.89 9.67
N ASN A 24 -1.36 -8.75 8.87
CA ASN A 24 -1.78 -10.16 8.72
C ASN A 24 -0.97 -11.12 9.60
N LYS A 25 0.32 -10.86 9.78
CA LYS A 25 1.23 -11.78 10.47
C LYS A 25 1.67 -11.27 11.84
N ARG A 26 1.23 -10.08 12.25
CA ARG A 26 1.74 -9.37 13.44
C ARG A 26 3.26 -9.19 13.43
N ASP A 27 3.85 -9.19 12.22
CA ASP A 27 5.28 -9.04 12.03
C ASP A 27 5.59 -7.56 11.74
N ILE A 28 6.10 -6.88 12.77
CA ILE A 28 6.43 -5.45 12.71
C ILE A 28 7.88 -5.18 12.31
N SER A 29 8.67 -6.21 12.00
CA SER A 29 10.12 -6.11 11.78
C SER A 29 10.52 -5.13 10.67
N GLN A 30 9.64 -4.92 9.69
CA GLN A 30 9.90 -4.04 8.54
C GLN A 30 9.30 -2.65 8.68
N VAL A 31 8.44 -2.41 9.67
CA VAL A 31 7.64 -1.17 9.75
C VAL A 31 8.52 0.06 9.84
N GLU A 32 9.53 0.06 10.70
CA GLU A 32 10.39 1.24 10.89
C GLU A 32 11.19 1.56 9.62
N SER A 33 11.83 0.54 9.03
CA SER A 33 12.58 0.71 7.78
C SER A 33 11.70 1.20 6.61
N ALA A 34 10.42 0.81 6.59
CA ALA A 34 9.48 1.24 5.58
C ALA A 34 9.03 2.70 5.81
N LEU A 35 8.78 3.10 7.08
CA LEU A 35 8.49 4.49 7.43
C LEU A 35 9.65 5.41 7.04
N GLU A 36 10.90 5.02 7.36
CA GLU A 36 12.08 5.77 6.95
C GLU A 36 12.21 5.87 5.42
N ALA A 37 11.93 4.78 4.70
CA ALA A 37 11.97 4.79 3.24
C ALA A 37 10.96 5.79 2.67
N LEU A 38 9.75 5.85 3.23
CA LEU A 38 8.72 6.82 2.85
C LEU A 38 9.15 8.25 3.19
N ASP A 39 9.76 8.49 4.35
CA ASP A 39 10.21 9.83 4.76
C ASP A 39 11.35 10.40 3.92
N ARG A 40 12.19 9.53 3.34
CA ARG A 40 13.32 9.93 2.51
C ARG A 40 12.90 10.27 1.07
N VAL A 41 11.69 9.93 0.65
CA VAL A 41 11.24 10.25 -0.71
C VAL A 41 11.00 11.76 -0.82
N PRO A 42 11.63 12.45 -1.79
CA PRO A 42 11.36 13.86 -2.01
C PRO A 42 9.88 14.08 -2.35
N ARG A 43 9.38 15.29 -2.04
CA ARG A 43 8.05 15.71 -2.46
C ARG A 43 7.94 15.66 -3.98
N PHE A 44 6.80 15.18 -4.47
CA PHE A 44 6.61 14.95 -5.89
C PHE A 44 5.47 15.79 -6.45
N ASP A 45 4.23 15.44 -6.10
CA ASP A 45 3.03 16.24 -6.31
C ASP A 45 2.12 16.09 -5.08
N GLU A 46 1.10 16.94 -4.95
CA GLU A 46 0.21 16.92 -3.76
C GLU A 46 -0.54 15.60 -3.60
N THR A 47 -0.90 14.94 -4.71
CA THR A 47 -1.64 13.66 -4.69
C THR A 47 -0.72 12.52 -4.24
N ALA A 48 0.46 12.43 -4.81
CA ALA A 48 1.49 11.46 -4.41
C ALA A 48 1.89 11.68 -2.94
N ASP A 49 2.16 12.92 -2.54
CA ASP A 49 2.49 13.24 -1.16
C ASP A 49 1.36 12.86 -0.19
N GLY A 50 0.09 13.07 -0.58
CA GLY A 50 -1.09 12.62 0.15
C GLY A 50 -1.14 11.11 0.32
N LEU A 51 -0.99 10.35 -0.77
CA LEU A 51 -0.97 8.89 -0.77
C LEU A 51 0.16 8.33 0.09
N ARG A 52 1.34 8.92 0.04
CA ARG A 52 2.48 8.55 0.90
C ARG A 52 2.14 8.76 2.38
N ASN A 53 1.58 9.91 2.73
CA ASN A 53 1.23 10.23 4.13
C ASN A 53 0.12 9.31 4.67
N GLU A 54 -0.89 9.01 3.85
CA GLU A 54 -1.93 8.04 4.19
C GLU A 54 -1.34 6.65 4.45
N LEU A 55 -0.42 6.18 3.60
CA LEU A 55 0.25 4.89 3.81
C LEU A 55 1.04 4.86 5.11
N LYS A 56 1.77 5.94 5.45
CA LYS A 56 2.46 6.04 6.74
C LYS A 56 1.49 5.91 7.92
N TYR A 57 0.34 6.58 7.85
CA TYR A 57 -0.69 6.47 8.89
C TYR A 57 -1.22 5.03 9.02
N LEU A 58 -1.47 4.36 7.89
CA LEU A 58 -1.92 2.97 7.86
C LEU A 58 -0.86 2.01 8.45
N LEU A 59 0.42 2.22 8.16
CA LEU A 59 1.55 1.48 8.74
C LEU A 59 1.63 1.61 10.27
N VAL A 60 1.55 2.84 10.78
CA VAL A 60 1.55 3.09 12.24
C VAL A 60 0.35 2.42 12.90
N SER A 61 -0.81 2.48 12.24
CA SER A 61 -2.04 1.84 12.73
C SER A 61 -1.92 0.32 12.74
N ALA A 62 -1.35 -0.29 11.69
CA ALA A 62 -1.09 -1.72 11.61
C ALA A 62 -0.08 -2.19 12.66
N ARG A 63 0.97 -1.41 12.94
CA ARG A 63 1.93 -1.68 14.03
C ARG A 63 1.21 -1.72 15.38
N ARG A 64 0.38 -0.71 15.67
CA ARG A 64 -0.39 -0.66 16.91
C ARG A 64 -1.28 -1.89 17.08
N LEU A 65 -2.04 -2.26 16.02
CA LEU A 65 -2.85 -3.48 16.01
C LEU A 65 -2.03 -4.76 16.25
N ALA A 66 -0.83 -4.84 15.66
CA ALA A 66 0.06 -5.98 15.80
C ALA A 66 0.60 -6.11 17.23
N GLU A 67 0.79 -5.01 17.95
CA GLU A 67 1.28 -4.96 19.33
C GLU A 67 0.17 -5.17 20.37
N GLU A 68 -1.09 -4.83 20.04
CA GLU A 68 -2.21 -4.85 20.96
C GLU A 68 -2.53 -6.26 21.50
N GLN A 69 -2.68 -6.39 22.82
CA GLN A 69 -3.14 -7.62 23.49
C GLN A 69 -4.43 -7.34 24.24
N PRO A 70 -5.61 -7.65 23.67
CA PRO A 70 -6.87 -7.27 24.28
C PRO A 70 -7.14 -8.09 25.55
N ALA A 71 -7.36 -7.40 26.68
CA ALA A 71 -7.50 -8.02 28.00
C ALA A 71 -8.87 -8.71 28.23
N ASP A 72 -9.92 -8.26 27.55
CA ASP A 72 -11.29 -8.75 27.76
C ASP A 72 -12.08 -8.91 26.45
N ARG A 73 -13.37 -9.26 26.56
CA ARG A 73 -14.25 -9.45 25.40
C ARG A 73 -14.61 -8.13 24.70
N ALA A 74 -14.82 -7.05 25.44
CA ALA A 74 -15.16 -5.76 24.88
C ALA A 74 -13.97 -5.17 24.11
N ALA A 75 -12.76 -5.27 24.68
CA ALA A 75 -11.51 -4.90 24.03
C ALA A 75 -11.28 -5.69 22.73
N ARG A 76 -11.54 -7.01 22.73
CA ARG A 76 -11.47 -7.83 21.51
C ARG A 76 -12.42 -7.37 20.41
N LEU A 77 -13.66 -7.00 20.76
CA LEU A 77 -14.65 -6.52 19.80
C LEU A 77 -14.26 -5.14 19.23
N ALA A 78 -13.76 -4.25 20.09
CA ALA A 78 -13.26 -2.94 19.67
C ALA A 78 -12.05 -3.11 18.71
N LEU A 79 -11.11 -3.99 19.06
CA LEU A 79 -9.96 -4.30 18.21
C LEU A 79 -10.36 -4.89 16.86
N ALA A 80 -11.34 -5.80 16.83
CA ALA A 80 -11.88 -6.34 15.58
C ALA A 80 -12.52 -5.26 14.70
N THR A 81 -13.27 -4.33 15.31
CA THR A 81 -13.88 -3.20 14.61
C THR A 81 -12.83 -2.27 14.03
N GLU A 82 -11.79 -1.97 14.80
CA GLU A 82 -10.67 -1.15 14.33
C GLU A 82 -9.90 -1.82 13.20
N ARG A 83 -9.62 -3.12 13.33
CA ARG A 83 -9.00 -3.93 12.30
C ARG A 83 -9.79 -3.86 10.98
N GLN A 84 -11.11 -3.96 11.03
CA GLN A 84 -11.96 -3.81 9.85
C GLN A 84 -11.86 -2.42 9.21
N LYS A 85 -11.83 -1.35 10.02
CA LYS A 85 -11.69 0.03 9.51
C LYS A 85 -10.36 0.24 8.81
N ILE A 86 -9.28 -0.26 9.39
CA ILE A 86 -7.93 -0.17 8.80
C ILE A 86 -7.84 -0.97 7.50
N PHE A 87 -8.45 -2.16 7.46
CA PHE A 87 -8.54 -2.96 6.24
C PHE A 87 -9.23 -2.21 5.10
N LEU A 88 -10.45 -1.70 5.34
CA LEU A 88 -11.20 -0.94 4.34
C LEU A 88 -10.47 0.34 3.89
N SER A 89 -9.80 1.00 4.83
CA SER A 89 -9.01 2.19 4.53
C SER A 89 -7.81 1.87 3.65
N PHE A 90 -7.17 0.71 3.86
CA PHE A 90 -6.07 0.23 3.03
C PHE A 90 -6.55 -0.19 1.63
N GLU A 91 -7.65 -0.93 1.50
CA GLU A 91 -8.22 -1.28 0.18
C GLU A 91 -8.53 -0.02 -0.63
N SER A 92 -9.23 0.94 -0.03
CA SER A 92 -9.56 2.21 -0.67
C SER A 92 -8.30 3.02 -1.05
N TRP A 93 -7.26 2.98 -0.22
CA TRP A 93 -5.97 3.57 -0.54
C TRP A 93 -5.29 2.89 -1.73
N GLN A 94 -5.33 1.55 -1.82
CA GLN A 94 -4.75 0.80 -2.94
C GLN A 94 -5.41 1.17 -4.27
N GLU A 95 -6.73 1.33 -4.29
CA GLU A 95 -7.48 1.78 -5.47
C GLU A 95 -7.05 3.18 -5.91
N ARG A 96 -6.94 4.14 -4.97
CA ARG A 96 -6.47 5.49 -5.28
C ARG A 96 -5.03 5.52 -5.75
N TYR A 97 -4.16 4.71 -5.15
CA TYR A 97 -2.77 4.59 -5.59
C TYR A 97 -2.68 4.01 -7.00
N GLN A 98 -3.46 2.97 -7.31
CA GLN A 98 -3.53 2.41 -8.65
C GLN A 98 -4.04 3.43 -9.67
N LEU A 99 -5.07 4.20 -9.32
CA LEU A 99 -5.57 5.28 -10.17
C LEU A 99 -4.50 6.36 -10.42
N TRP A 100 -3.76 6.76 -9.40
CA TRP A 100 -2.64 7.69 -9.54
C TRP A 100 -1.55 7.12 -10.45
N LEU A 101 -1.19 5.84 -10.31
CA LEU A 101 -0.24 5.17 -11.21
C LEU A 101 -0.74 5.22 -12.65
N ASP A 102 -2.01 4.92 -12.91
CA ASP A 102 -2.56 4.88 -14.27
C ASP A 102 -2.66 6.27 -14.93
N LEU A 103 -2.95 7.32 -14.15
CA LEU A 103 -3.16 8.68 -14.67
C LEU A 103 -1.88 9.52 -14.72
N GLU A 104 -0.97 9.34 -13.77
CA GLU A 104 0.16 10.24 -13.58
C GLU A 104 1.46 9.65 -14.12
N LEU A 105 1.71 8.32 -14.04
CA LEU A 105 2.94 7.73 -14.61
C LEU A 105 3.17 8.03 -16.09
N PRO A 106 2.14 8.01 -16.97
CA PRO A 106 2.32 8.34 -18.38
C PRO A 106 2.87 9.75 -18.60
N LYS A 107 2.53 10.71 -17.72
CA LYS A 107 3.04 12.10 -17.79
C LYS A 107 4.55 12.17 -17.56
N TYR A 108 5.12 11.15 -16.92
CA TYR A 108 6.56 11.03 -16.66
C TYR A 108 7.27 10.10 -17.66
N GLY A 109 6.59 9.68 -18.73
CA GLY A 109 7.14 8.77 -19.74
C GLY A 109 7.31 7.32 -19.23
N LEU A 110 6.67 6.98 -18.10
CA LEU A 110 6.68 5.64 -17.53
C LEU A 110 5.37 4.94 -17.87
N LYS A 111 5.44 3.66 -18.23
CA LYS A 111 4.26 2.81 -18.40
C LYS A 111 4.15 1.89 -17.20
N VAL A 112 2.95 1.79 -16.64
CA VAL A 112 2.63 0.68 -15.74
C VAL A 112 2.65 -0.57 -16.61
N GLU A 113 3.64 -1.45 -16.44
CA GLU A 113 3.55 -2.82 -16.95
C GLU A 113 2.48 -3.53 -16.12
N ARG A 114 1.22 -3.38 -16.51
CA ARG A 114 0.20 -4.33 -16.09
C ARG A 114 0.61 -5.67 -16.69
N LYS A 115 1.11 -6.58 -15.86
CA LYS A 115 1.12 -8.00 -16.22
C LYS A 115 -0.32 -8.40 -16.44
N GLU A 116 -0.75 -8.40 -17.69
CA GLU A 116 -1.99 -9.03 -18.10
C GLU A 116 -1.87 -10.51 -17.70
N THR A 117 -2.62 -10.92 -16.68
CA THR A 117 -2.91 -12.33 -16.48
C THR A 117 -3.59 -12.81 -17.77
N PRO A 118 -3.11 -13.86 -18.45
CA PRO A 118 -3.67 -14.29 -19.73
C PRO A 118 -5.03 -14.95 -19.48
N ALA A 119 -6.09 -14.15 -19.39
CA ALA A 119 -7.47 -14.58 -19.26
C ALA A 119 -8.28 -14.06 -20.45
N ASN A 120 -7.90 -14.51 -21.65
CA ASN A 120 -8.73 -14.66 -22.86
C ASN A 120 -7.84 -14.59 -24.11
N ALA A 121 -7.07 -15.64 -24.36
CA ALA A 121 -6.72 -15.95 -25.75
C ALA A 121 -7.97 -16.59 -26.39
N PRO A 122 -8.56 -16.02 -27.45
CA PRO A 122 -9.61 -16.72 -28.19
C PRO A 122 -9.01 -18.01 -28.76
N GLN A 123 -9.52 -19.16 -28.32
CA GLN A 123 -9.24 -20.44 -28.94
C GLN A 123 -9.88 -20.44 -30.33
N ASN A 124 -9.09 -19.99 -31.30
CA ASN A 124 -9.41 -20.11 -32.71
C ASN A 124 -9.32 -21.60 -33.08
N SER A 125 -10.42 -22.33 -32.91
CA SER A 125 -10.57 -23.69 -33.41
C SER A 125 -10.96 -23.62 -34.88
N ALA A 126 -9.95 -23.46 -35.74
CA ALA A 126 -10.08 -23.65 -37.17
C ALA A 126 -9.32 -24.92 -37.57
N LYS A 127 -10.06 -26.03 -37.68
CA LYS A 127 -10.09 -26.99 -38.81
C LYS A 127 -10.76 -28.30 -38.40
#